data_AF-A0AAN4S8N5-F1
#
_entry.id   AF-A0AAN4S8N5-F1
#
_cell.length_a   1.000
_cell.length_b   1.000
_cell.length_c   1.000
_cell.angle_alpha   90.00
_cell.angle_beta   90.00
_cell.angle_gamma   90.00
#
_symmetry.space_group_name_H-M   'P 1'
#
loop_
_entity.id
_entity.type
_entity.pdbx_description
1 polymer ?
#
loop_
_entity_poly.entity_id
_entity_poly.type
_entity_poly.pdbx_seq_one_letter_code
_entity_poly.pdbx_strand_id
1 'polypeptide(L)'
;MANLTDMEELLHRIKNEQIKDYMREALTCYMTKAYRGCIVLSFIALFDDITSKLEKLAAINKVARNIYDEVKRRKDEQAVYENYLIDQLTAKNLLPEIDSVFAGILRELRNKSAHPSGHRPSAEEARYVFFEVINRFLSKPIFSTSHLVDEILDRLKNSNFFVDIKIDKIGEVVQEEVSSLHMEAFPQLINKLINILDKQDDEIILKNAQCFINGLAALNQNEVNNNLKNIIVKAKSDNHSYNDLILETIYIQPIIFLNSDNITQARIKKVIAEKIKSSNLSLSQQQLRNPANVLVSISTIYSDKDFKDNFSETLEELFRRAPNFKLLSNLFKDKPLVFGKYLELIKSGLGSNSFDIANGFCEKVKGIEEVYLKYIDDKQSFEIITAISNSATVGAFKAESIMGTEFNSISATKNKAMKYIETHLDDAQEYFKSQVGKDLPDFLKPEQALN
;
A
#
# COMPACT_ATOMS: atom_id res chain seq x y z
N MET A 1 -26.26 23.28 18.46
CA MET A 1 -25.88 24.18 19.57
C MET A 1 -24.39 24.37 19.48
N ALA A 2 -23.92 25.62 19.36
CA ALA A 2 -22.50 25.92 19.44
C ALA A 2 -22.03 25.48 20.83
N ASN A 3 -21.33 24.35 20.92
CA ASN A 3 -20.58 24.03 22.13
C ASN A 3 -19.62 25.20 22.40
N LEU A 4 -19.31 25.45 23.68
CA LEU A 4 -18.37 26.48 24.15
C LEU A 4 -16.93 26.22 23.66
N THR A 5 -16.72 26.03 22.37
CA THR A 5 -15.38 26.00 21.77
C THR A 5 -14.79 27.38 21.88
N ASP A 6 -13.57 27.43 22.38
CA ASP A 6 -12.82 28.66 22.55
C ASP A 6 -12.51 29.29 21.18
N MET A 7 -12.69 30.61 21.05
CA MET A 7 -12.52 31.29 19.77
C MET A 7 -11.05 31.36 19.33
N GLU A 8 -10.09 31.39 20.26
CA GLU A 8 -8.66 31.29 19.94
C GLU A 8 -8.30 29.88 19.46
N GLU A 9 -8.90 28.84 20.05
CA GLU A 9 -8.72 27.46 19.60
C GLU A 9 -9.18 27.28 18.14
N LEU A 10 -10.31 27.90 17.76
CA LEU A 10 -10.82 27.83 16.38
C LEU A 10 -9.82 28.35 15.34
N LEU A 11 -9.02 29.36 15.67
CA LEU A 11 -8.00 29.91 14.75
C LEU A 11 -6.97 28.86 14.33
N HIS A 12 -6.70 27.87 15.18
CA HIS A 12 -5.73 26.80 14.88
C HIS A 12 -6.22 25.84 13.79
N ARG A 13 -7.53 25.87 13.46
CA ARG A 13 -8.13 25.06 12.39
C ARG A 13 -7.94 25.68 11.01
N ILE A 14 -7.53 26.95 10.94
CA ILE A 14 -7.29 27.66 9.68
C ILE A 14 -5.87 27.31 9.19
N LYS A 15 -5.78 26.67 8.02
CA LYS A 15 -4.49 26.27 7.43
C LYS A 15 -3.74 27.42 6.75
N ASN A 16 -4.46 28.41 6.22
CA ASN A 16 -3.86 29.55 5.52
C ASN A 16 -3.50 30.65 6.54
N GLU A 17 -2.21 30.91 6.75
CA GLU A 17 -1.74 31.90 7.73
C GLU A 17 -2.20 33.34 7.43
N GLN A 18 -2.31 33.74 6.15
CA GLN A 18 -2.82 35.08 5.80
C GLN A 18 -4.30 35.25 6.19
N ILE A 19 -5.11 34.21 5.95
CA ILE A 19 -6.52 34.20 6.34
C ILE A 19 -6.68 34.14 7.85
N LYS A 20 -5.77 33.43 8.53
CA LYS A 20 -5.71 33.35 9.99
C LYS A 20 -5.41 34.72 10.61
N ASP A 21 -4.57 35.53 9.98
CA ASP A 21 -4.32 36.91 10.43
C ASP A 21 -5.59 37.78 10.36
N TYR A 22 -6.36 37.72 9.27
CA TYR A 22 -7.66 38.39 9.21
C TYR A 22 -8.63 37.92 10.30
N MET A 23 -8.63 36.61 10.61
CA MET A 23 -9.46 36.09 11.69
C MET A 23 -8.96 36.46 13.10
N ARG A 24 -7.65 36.67 13.29
CA ARG A 24 -7.09 37.26 14.54
C ARG A 24 -7.55 38.70 14.74
N GLU A 25 -7.63 39.49 13.66
CA GLU A 25 -8.19 40.84 13.72
C GLU A 25 -9.69 40.81 14.04
N ALA A 26 -10.44 39.88 13.43
CA ALA A 26 -11.86 39.68 13.74
C ALA A 26 -12.07 39.33 15.22
N LEU A 27 -11.23 38.44 15.77
CA LEU A 27 -11.24 38.10 17.19
C LEU A 27 -10.92 39.32 18.06
N THR A 28 -9.93 40.13 17.69
CA THR A 28 -9.60 41.37 18.41
C THR A 28 -10.82 42.30 18.49
N CYS A 29 -11.49 42.49 17.37
CA CYS A 29 -12.74 43.26 17.30
C CYS A 29 -13.83 42.68 18.23
N TYR A 30 -13.94 41.35 18.30
CA TYR A 30 -14.85 40.70 19.24
C TYR A 30 -14.51 41.03 20.70
N MET A 31 -13.25 40.87 21.09
CA MET A 31 -12.77 41.09 22.46
C MET A 31 -12.91 42.56 22.90
N THR A 32 -12.79 43.51 21.97
CA THR A 32 -13.01 44.94 22.22
C THR A 32 -14.48 45.38 22.10
N LYS A 33 -15.43 44.44 21.99
CA LYS A 33 -16.88 44.68 21.81
C LYS A 33 -17.25 45.40 20.52
N ALA A 34 -16.35 45.42 19.53
CA ALA A 34 -16.59 45.89 18.17
C ALA A 34 -17.21 44.76 17.31
N TYR A 35 -18.41 44.31 17.69
CA TYR A 35 -19.06 43.14 17.06
C TYR A 35 -19.32 43.30 15.55
N ARG A 36 -19.60 44.52 15.09
CA ARG A 36 -19.70 44.83 13.65
C ARG A 36 -18.39 44.55 12.92
N GLY A 37 -17.26 44.95 13.52
CA GLY A 37 -15.93 44.71 12.95
C GLY A 37 -15.61 43.22 12.87
N CYS A 38 -15.95 42.44 13.90
CA CYS A 38 -15.79 40.99 13.90
C CYS A 38 -16.54 40.32 12.74
N ILE A 39 -17.81 40.69 12.53
CA ILE A 39 -18.64 40.13 11.44
C ILE A 39 -18.08 40.50 10.07
N VAL A 40 -17.71 41.77 9.87
CA VAL A 40 -17.18 42.26 8.58
C VAL A 40 -15.83 41.60 8.25
N LEU A 41 -14.90 41.54 9.20
CA LEU A 41 -13.60 40.90 8.99
C LEU A 41 -13.73 39.39 8.76
N SER A 42 -14.64 38.72 9.48
CA SER A 42 -14.92 37.30 9.24
C SER A 42 -15.45 37.05 7.81
N PHE A 43 -16.27 37.96 7.31
CA PHE A 43 -16.76 37.89 5.93
C PHE A 43 -15.67 38.15 4.89
N ILE A 44 -14.76 39.10 5.14
CA ILE A 44 -13.61 39.34 4.25
C ILE A 44 -12.72 38.10 4.18
N ALA A 45 -12.39 37.52 5.34
CA ALA A 45 -11.59 36.31 5.43
C ALA A 45 -12.21 35.14 4.67
N LEU A 46 -13.55 34.98 4.76
CA LEU A 46 -14.29 33.97 3.99
C LEU A 46 -14.02 34.10 2.48
N PHE A 47 -14.30 35.27 1.89
CA PHE A 47 -14.25 35.45 0.44
C PHE A 47 -12.82 35.45 -0.12
N ASP A 48 -11.85 35.95 0.64
CA ASP A 48 -10.45 35.89 0.24
C ASP A 48 -9.93 34.44 0.26
N ASP A 49 -10.35 33.64 1.24
CA ASP A 49 -10.04 32.21 1.30
C ASP A 49 -10.71 31.41 0.18
N ILE A 50 -11.99 31.68 -0.14
CA ILE A 50 -12.67 31.08 -1.31
C ILE A 50 -11.89 31.37 -2.59
N THR A 51 -11.47 32.62 -2.77
CA THR A 51 -10.75 33.06 -3.97
C THR A 51 -9.37 32.41 -4.06
N SER A 52 -8.62 32.34 -2.95
CA SER A 52 -7.31 31.67 -2.89
C SER A 52 -7.42 30.16 -3.17
N LYS A 53 -8.46 29.50 -2.63
CA LYS A 53 -8.74 28.11 -2.96
C LYS A 53 -9.07 27.96 -4.44
N LEU A 54 -9.88 28.86 -5.00
CA LEU A 54 -10.29 28.83 -6.41
C LEU A 54 -9.10 29.00 -7.35
N GLU A 55 -8.13 29.85 -7.01
CA GLU A 55 -6.87 30.03 -7.74
C GLU A 55 -6.09 28.72 -7.87
N LYS A 56 -5.97 27.97 -6.76
CA LYS A 56 -5.30 26.67 -6.77
C LYS A 56 -6.04 25.67 -7.66
N LEU A 57 -7.37 25.68 -7.62
CA LEU A 57 -8.20 24.84 -8.48
C LEU A 57 -8.10 25.25 -9.97
N ALA A 58 -7.96 26.55 -10.25
CA ALA A 58 -7.80 27.07 -11.60
C ALA A 58 -6.54 26.57 -12.32
N ALA A 59 -5.52 26.14 -11.59
CA ALA A 59 -4.31 25.54 -12.18
C ALA A 59 -4.63 24.26 -12.97
N ILE A 60 -5.62 23.49 -12.51
CA ILE A 60 -5.94 22.16 -13.02
C ILE A 60 -7.31 22.08 -13.69
N ASN A 61 -8.27 22.94 -13.33
CA ASN A 61 -9.64 22.87 -13.81
C ASN A 61 -10.01 24.11 -14.65
N LYS A 62 -10.41 23.88 -15.92
CA LYS A 62 -10.76 24.95 -16.87
C LYS A 62 -12.00 25.75 -16.45
N VAL A 63 -12.99 25.10 -15.83
CA VAL A 63 -14.21 25.77 -15.34
C VAL A 63 -13.86 26.69 -14.17
N ALA A 64 -13.07 26.20 -13.22
CA ALA A 64 -12.55 26.99 -12.11
C ALA A 64 -11.68 28.16 -12.60
N ARG A 65 -10.85 27.94 -13.64
CA ARG A 65 -10.05 29.01 -14.26
C ARG A 65 -10.90 30.13 -14.81
N ASN A 66 -11.95 29.81 -15.56
CA ASN A 66 -12.85 30.83 -16.09
C ASN A 66 -13.54 31.65 -14.99
N ILE A 67 -13.95 30.99 -13.89
CA ILE A 67 -14.56 31.69 -12.74
C ILE A 67 -13.50 32.55 -12.04
N TYR A 68 -12.30 32.01 -11.82
CA TYR A 68 -11.20 32.72 -11.17
C TYR A 68 -10.80 33.97 -11.95
N ASP A 69 -10.61 33.87 -13.26
CA ASP A 69 -10.19 34.99 -14.11
C ASP A 69 -11.21 36.12 -14.08
N GLU A 70 -12.51 35.80 -14.11
CA GLU A 70 -13.58 36.80 -14.01
C GLU A 70 -13.70 37.39 -12.59
N VAL A 71 -13.51 36.59 -11.53
CA VAL A 71 -13.49 37.07 -10.14
C VAL A 71 -12.29 37.99 -9.90
N LYS A 72 -11.11 37.62 -10.42
CA LYS A 72 -9.90 38.43 -10.34
C LYS A 72 -10.08 39.76 -11.06
N ARG A 73 -10.63 39.74 -12.28
CA ARG A 73 -10.97 40.95 -13.03
C ARG A 73 -11.89 41.87 -12.24
N ARG A 74 -12.97 41.33 -11.64
CA ARG A 74 -13.88 42.11 -10.80
C ARG A 74 -13.21 42.66 -9.54
N LYS A 75 -12.33 41.88 -8.90
CA LYS A 75 -11.57 42.31 -7.73
C LYS A 75 -10.63 43.46 -8.08
N ASP A 76 -9.93 43.38 -9.20
CA ASP A 76 -9.01 44.42 -9.70
C ASP A 76 -9.77 45.71 -10.08
N GLU A 77 -10.99 45.57 -10.63
CA GLU A 77 -11.91 46.67 -10.94
C GLU A 77 -12.66 47.22 -9.71
N GLN A 78 -12.42 46.67 -8.51
CA GLN A 78 -13.17 46.99 -7.28
C GLN A 78 -14.69 46.78 -7.40
N ALA A 79 -15.13 45.90 -8.30
CA ALA A 79 -16.52 45.53 -8.47
C ALA A 79 -16.95 44.45 -7.46
N VAL A 80 -18.22 44.45 -7.08
CA VAL A 80 -18.81 43.42 -6.20
C VAL A 80 -18.73 42.06 -6.91
N TYR A 81 -18.01 41.12 -6.30
CA TYR A 81 -17.74 39.79 -6.89
C TYR A 81 -18.28 38.64 -6.04
N GLU A 82 -18.64 38.88 -4.78
CA GLU A 82 -19.00 37.85 -3.81
C GLU A 82 -20.22 37.04 -4.25
N ASN A 83 -21.26 37.71 -4.77
CA ASN A 83 -22.46 37.03 -5.28
C ASN A 83 -22.14 36.22 -6.53
N TYR A 84 -21.41 36.82 -7.46
CA TYR A 84 -21.00 36.15 -8.69
C TYR A 84 -20.20 34.88 -8.36
N LEU A 85 -19.25 34.97 -7.43
CA LEU A 85 -18.42 33.85 -7.00
C LEU A 85 -19.28 32.71 -6.44
N ILE A 86 -20.17 32.98 -5.47
CA ILE A 86 -21.04 31.94 -4.89
C ILE A 86 -21.98 31.35 -5.95
N ASP A 87 -22.64 32.19 -6.75
CA ASP A 87 -23.60 31.75 -7.77
C ASP A 87 -22.92 30.85 -8.82
N GLN A 88 -21.72 31.23 -9.29
CA GLN A 88 -20.98 30.41 -10.24
C GLN A 88 -20.47 29.12 -9.62
N LEU A 89 -19.97 29.16 -8.39
CA LEU A 89 -19.52 27.95 -7.70
C LEU A 89 -20.68 26.98 -7.47
N THR A 90 -21.87 27.46 -7.11
CA THR A 90 -23.07 26.62 -6.96
C THR A 90 -23.56 26.09 -8.29
N ALA A 91 -23.68 26.94 -9.32
CA ALA A 91 -24.16 26.54 -10.64
C ALA A 91 -23.25 25.50 -11.33
N LYS A 92 -21.96 25.49 -10.98
CA LYS A 92 -20.98 24.50 -11.45
C LYS A 92 -20.76 23.36 -10.47
N ASN A 93 -21.58 23.25 -9.42
CA ASN A 93 -21.51 22.23 -8.37
C ASN A 93 -20.14 22.15 -7.66
N LEU A 94 -19.37 23.24 -7.70
CA LEU A 94 -18.10 23.37 -7.00
C LEU A 94 -18.32 23.72 -5.53
N LEU A 95 -19.41 24.38 -5.16
CA LEU A 95 -19.81 24.63 -3.77
C LEU A 95 -21.12 23.90 -3.47
N PRO A 96 -21.24 23.13 -2.37
CA PRO A 96 -22.50 22.51 -1.97
C PRO A 96 -23.63 23.53 -1.81
N GLU A 97 -24.85 23.16 -2.20
CA GLU A 97 -26.03 24.05 -2.13
C GLU A 97 -26.27 24.56 -0.70
N ILE A 98 -26.09 23.70 0.30
CA ILE A 98 -26.24 24.08 1.71
C ILE A 98 -25.26 25.18 2.14
N ASP A 99 -24.03 25.15 1.62
CA ASP A 99 -23.00 26.14 1.95
C ASP A 99 -23.23 27.44 1.17
N SER A 100 -23.83 27.37 -0.03
CA SER A 100 -24.30 28.53 -0.79
C SER A 100 -25.40 29.30 -0.06
N VAL A 101 -26.42 28.58 0.43
CA VAL A 101 -27.48 29.15 1.28
C VAL A 101 -26.87 29.82 2.51
N PHE A 102 -25.90 29.17 3.14
CA PHE A 102 -25.24 29.71 4.32
C PHE A 102 -24.39 30.96 4.03
N ALA A 103 -23.66 30.98 2.93
CA ALA A 103 -22.94 32.17 2.47
C ALA A 103 -23.90 33.34 2.22
N GLY A 104 -25.10 33.06 1.69
CA GLY A 104 -26.19 34.03 1.57
C GLY A 104 -26.62 34.63 2.91
N ILE A 105 -26.80 33.80 3.94
CA ILE A 105 -27.14 34.25 5.31
C ILE A 105 -26.03 35.13 5.88
N LEU A 106 -24.76 34.72 5.78
CA LEU A 106 -23.62 35.50 6.27
C LEU A 106 -23.52 36.87 5.58
N ARG A 107 -23.83 36.94 4.29
CA ARG A 107 -23.87 38.19 3.53
C ARG A 107 -24.94 39.13 4.04
N GLU A 108 -26.14 38.63 4.34
CA GLU A 108 -27.21 39.46 4.92
C GLU A 108 -26.81 40.04 6.28
N LEU A 109 -26.20 39.21 7.14
CA LEU A 109 -25.69 39.66 8.45
C LEU A 109 -24.60 40.71 8.30
N ARG A 110 -23.66 40.51 7.35
CA ARG A 110 -22.64 41.50 7.01
C ARG A 110 -23.25 42.80 6.51
N ASN A 111 -24.23 42.76 5.60
CA ASN A 111 -24.88 43.95 5.05
C ASN A 111 -25.62 44.73 6.14
N LYS A 112 -26.36 44.04 7.02
CA LYS A 112 -27.01 44.67 8.19
C LYS A 112 -26.01 45.32 9.13
N SER A 113 -24.84 44.71 9.31
CA SER A 113 -23.80 45.16 10.23
C SER A 113 -22.94 46.31 9.69
N ALA A 114 -22.69 46.35 8.38
CA ALA A 114 -21.83 47.32 7.72
C ALA A 114 -22.55 48.62 7.34
N HIS A 115 -23.85 48.55 7.05
CA HIS A 115 -24.64 49.72 6.68
C HIS A 115 -25.44 50.30 7.87
N PRO A 116 -25.83 51.60 7.85
CA PRO A 116 -26.64 52.22 8.88
C PRO A 116 -28.11 51.74 8.84
N SER A 117 -28.33 50.44 9.09
CA SER A 117 -29.63 49.77 9.04
C SER A 117 -30.41 49.85 10.36
N GLY A 118 -29.80 50.42 11.41
CA GLY A 118 -30.31 50.36 12.78
C GLY A 118 -29.99 49.05 13.51
N HIS A 119 -29.43 48.03 12.83
CA HIS A 119 -29.05 46.76 13.43
C HIS A 119 -27.87 46.92 14.41
N ARG A 120 -27.97 46.28 15.58
CA ARG A 120 -26.93 46.27 16.61
C ARG A 120 -26.53 44.81 16.89
N PRO A 121 -25.47 44.30 16.24
CA PRO A 121 -25.06 42.93 16.43
C PRO A 121 -24.72 42.64 17.89
N SER A 122 -25.20 41.49 18.39
CA SER A 122 -24.89 41.03 19.73
C SER A 122 -23.55 40.27 19.77
N ALA A 123 -23.04 40.01 20.98
CA ALA A 123 -21.88 39.14 21.16
C ALA A 123 -22.14 37.73 20.60
N GLU A 124 -23.34 37.17 20.80
CA GLU A 124 -23.70 35.84 20.30
C GLU A 124 -23.75 35.80 18.78
N GLU A 125 -24.25 36.87 18.15
CA GLU A 125 -24.31 36.97 16.69
C GLU A 125 -22.90 37.03 16.08
N ALA A 126 -22.00 37.83 16.65
CA ALA A 126 -20.61 37.89 16.20
C ALA A 126 -19.87 36.57 16.41
N ARG A 127 -20.09 35.92 17.57
CA ARG A 127 -19.51 34.60 17.86
C ARG A 127 -20.02 33.53 16.90
N TYR A 128 -21.31 33.56 16.59
CA TYR A 128 -21.94 32.64 15.64
C TYR A 128 -21.33 32.78 14.25
N VAL A 129 -21.23 34.00 13.72
CA VAL A 129 -20.60 34.26 12.41
C VAL A 129 -19.15 33.79 12.39
N PHE A 130 -18.37 34.13 13.42
CA PHE A 130 -16.97 33.73 13.54
C PHE A 130 -16.81 32.21 13.55
N PHE A 131 -17.60 31.51 14.38
CA PHE A 131 -17.56 30.05 14.48
C PHE A 131 -17.92 29.38 13.15
N GLU A 132 -19.02 29.80 12.52
CA GLU A 132 -19.52 29.15 11.32
C GLU A 132 -18.62 29.42 10.10
N VAL A 133 -18.05 30.62 9.97
CA VAL A 133 -17.05 30.93 8.93
C VAL A 133 -15.86 29.97 9.04
N ILE A 134 -15.30 29.79 10.24
CA ILE A 134 -14.16 28.88 10.43
C ILE A 134 -14.57 27.44 10.20
N ASN A 135 -15.65 26.98 10.84
CA ASN A 135 -16.00 25.58 10.88
C ASN A 135 -16.54 25.05 9.55
N ARG A 136 -17.23 25.90 8.77
CA ARG A 136 -17.79 25.49 7.47
C ARG A 136 -16.85 25.73 6.30
N PHE A 137 -16.11 26.84 6.29
CA PHE A 137 -15.35 27.27 5.11
C PHE A 137 -13.85 27.26 5.35
N LEU A 138 -13.34 28.02 6.33
CA LEU A 138 -11.90 28.24 6.44
C LEU A 138 -11.13 26.98 6.85
N SER A 139 -11.72 26.12 7.69
CA SER A 139 -11.11 24.86 8.12
C SER A 139 -11.22 23.73 7.09
N LYS A 140 -12.07 23.89 6.06
CA LYS A 140 -12.37 22.85 5.07
C LYS A 140 -11.83 23.21 3.68
N PRO A 141 -11.51 22.22 2.83
CA PRO A 141 -11.43 22.47 1.39
C PRO A 141 -12.82 22.93 0.88
N ILE A 142 -12.90 24.02 0.13
CA ILE A 142 -14.20 24.60 -0.25
C ILE A 142 -14.89 23.84 -1.40
N PHE A 143 -14.15 23.07 -2.19
CA PHE A 143 -14.70 22.49 -3.41
C PHE A 143 -15.21 21.07 -3.25
N SER A 144 -16.32 20.82 -3.93
CA SER A 144 -16.94 19.50 -4.01
C SER A 144 -15.90 18.47 -4.50
N THR A 145 -15.57 17.55 -3.60
CA THR A 145 -14.67 16.43 -3.80
C THR A 145 -15.08 15.56 -5.00
N SER A 146 -16.35 15.60 -5.40
CA SER A 146 -16.87 14.82 -6.52
C SER A 146 -16.33 15.26 -7.88
N HIS A 147 -16.21 16.57 -8.13
CA HIS A 147 -15.80 17.09 -9.44
C HIS A 147 -14.35 16.80 -9.75
N LEU A 148 -13.47 17.00 -8.76
CA LEU A 148 -12.06 16.67 -8.90
C LEU A 148 -11.85 15.16 -9.13
N VAL A 149 -12.60 14.33 -8.42
CA VAL A 149 -12.59 12.88 -8.64
C VAL A 149 -13.04 12.56 -10.07
N ASP A 150 -14.15 13.12 -10.55
CA ASP A 150 -14.64 12.85 -11.90
C ASP A 150 -13.66 13.30 -12.99
N GLU A 151 -12.95 14.40 -12.80
CA GLU A 151 -11.91 14.88 -13.72
C GLU A 151 -10.70 13.94 -13.78
N ILE A 152 -10.21 13.47 -12.62
CA ILE A 152 -9.15 12.47 -12.55
C ILE A 152 -9.57 11.20 -13.31
N LEU A 153 -10.81 10.74 -13.09
CA LEU A 153 -11.33 9.53 -13.71
C LEU A 153 -11.52 9.67 -15.22
N ASP A 154 -11.97 10.83 -15.70
CA ASP A 154 -12.10 11.07 -17.15
C ASP A 154 -10.75 11.00 -17.86
N ARG A 155 -9.68 11.48 -17.21
CA ARG A 155 -8.32 11.42 -17.74
C ARG A 155 -7.75 10.01 -17.84
N LEU A 156 -8.28 9.02 -17.11
CA LEU A 156 -7.85 7.61 -17.21
C LEU A 156 -8.12 6.99 -18.59
N LYS A 157 -8.95 7.63 -19.42
CA LYS A 157 -9.17 7.25 -20.82
C LYS A 157 -7.94 7.48 -21.70
N ASN A 158 -7.01 8.33 -21.26
CA ASN A 158 -5.82 8.66 -22.04
C ASN A 158 -4.78 7.54 -21.95
N SER A 159 -4.30 7.07 -23.10
CA SER A 159 -3.29 6.00 -23.18
C SER A 159 -1.95 6.36 -22.53
N ASN A 160 -1.61 7.65 -22.49
CA ASN A 160 -0.36 8.16 -21.93
C ASN A 160 -0.50 8.63 -20.47
N PHE A 161 -1.60 8.29 -19.79
CA PHE A 161 -1.79 8.69 -18.39
C PHE A 161 -0.68 8.11 -17.49
N PHE A 162 -0.33 6.84 -17.69
CA PHE A 162 0.86 6.23 -17.11
C PHE A 162 1.86 5.90 -18.22
N VAL A 163 3.05 6.53 -18.18
CA VAL A 163 4.11 6.33 -19.17
C VAL A 163 5.02 5.14 -18.80
N ASP A 164 5.10 4.81 -17.51
CA ASP A 164 5.85 3.67 -16.97
C ASP A 164 4.93 2.83 -16.06
N ILE A 165 5.21 1.53 -15.98
CA ILE A 165 4.49 0.55 -15.17
C ILE A 165 5.21 0.22 -13.85
N LYS A 166 6.38 0.81 -13.59
CA LYS A 166 7.07 0.69 -12.30
C LYS A 166 6.28 1.38 -11.19
N ILE A 167 6.15 0.72 -10.05
CA ILE A 167 5.35 1.19 -8.90
C ILE A 167 5.78 2.58 -8.43
N ASP A 168 7.09 2.83 -8.39
CA ASP A 168 7.67 4.12 -7.99
C ASP A 168 7.22 5.25 -8.93
N LYS A 169 7.17 5.00 -10.24
CA LYS A 169 6.69 5.97 -11.24
C LYS A 169 5.18 6.15 -11.24
N ILE A 170 4.45 5.06 -11.05
CA ILE A 170 3.00 5.11 -10.85
C ILE A 170 2.65 5.95 -9.61
N GLY A 171 3.41 5.78 -8.51
CA GLY A 171 3.25 6.54 -7.28
C GLY A 171 3.50 8.04 -7.47
N GLU A 172 4.55 8.43 -8.20
CA GLU A 172 4.83 9.83 -8.56
C GLU A 172 3.66 10.47 -9.31
N VAL A 173 3.14 9.79 -10.35
CA VAL A 173 1.99 10.28 -11.13
C VAL A 173 0.76 10.43 -10.24
N VAL A 174 0.40 9.40 -9.47
CA VAL A 174 -0.78 9.46 -8.60
C VAL A 174 -0.63 10.56 -7.54
N GLN A 175 0.55 10.77 -6.98
CA GLN A 175 0.80 11.84 -6.01
C GLN A 175 0.53 13.23 -6.60
N GLU A 176 0.94 13.47 -7.84
CA GLU A 176 0.66 14.73 -8.53
C GLU A 176 -0.84 14.91 -8.77
N GLU A 177 -1.51 13.87 -9.26
CA GLU A 177 -2.94 13.87 -9.59
C GLU A 177 -3.84 14.09 -8.37
N VAL A 178 -3.45 13.57 -7.20
CA VAL A 178 -4.22 13.75 -5.95
C VAL A 178 -3.73 14.90 -5.09
N SER A 179 -2.73 15.67 -5.51
CA SER A 179 -2.12 16.75 -4.71
C SER A 179 -3.11 17.85 -4.31
N SER A 180 -4.09 18.12 -5.17
CA SER A 180 -5.18 19.07 -4.93
C SER A 180 -6.41 18.44 -4.26
N LEU A 181 -6.42 17.12 -4.06
CA LEU A 181 -7.55 16.37 -3.55
C LEU A 181 -7.50 16.32 -2.03
N HIS A 182 -8.64 16.59 -1.38
CA HIS A 182 -8.74 16.43 0.07
C HIS A 182 -8.83 14.97 0.49
N MET A 183 -8.33 14.65 1.69
CA MET A 183 -8.34 13.28 2.24
C MET A 183 -9.74 12.66 2.31
N GLU A 184 -10.78 13.47 2.55
CA GLU A 184 -12.18 13.03 2.56
C GLU A 184 -12.71 12.55 1.19
N ALA A 185 -12.03 12.88 0.09
CA ALA A 185 -12.43 12.45 -1.25
C ALA A 185 -11.94 11.05 -1.63
N PHE A 186 -10.90 10.54 -0.95
CA PHE A 186 -10.28 9.26 -1.29
C PHE A 186 -11.26 8.08 -1.22
N PRO A 187 -12.17 7.98 -0.23
CA PRO A 187 -13.20 6.94 -0.25
C PRO A 187 -14.05 6.96 -1.52
N GLN A 188 -14.46 8.15 -1.98
CA GLN A 188 -15.25 8.30 -3.19
C GLN A 188 -14.44 7.91 -4.44
N LEU A 189 -13.19 8.37 -4.53
CA LEU A 189 -12.27 8.03 -5.61
C LEU A 189 -12.08 6.52 -5.73
N ILE A 190 -11.77 5.84 -4.62
CA ILE A 190 -11.55 4.39 -4.59
C ILE A 190 -12.81 3.64 -5.02
N ASN A 191 -13.99 4.02 -4.51
CA ASN A 191 -15.24 3.39 -4.92
C ASN A 191 -15.54 3.56 -6.42
N LYS A 192 -15.25 4.74 -7.00
CA LYS A 192 -15.43 4.95 -8.44
C LYS A 192 -14.41 4.19 -9.28
N LEU A 193 -13.16 4.08 -8.83
CA LEU A 193 -12.15 3.22 -9.47
C LEU A 193 -12.58 1.75 -9.47
N ILE A 194 -13.13 1.24 -8.37
CA ILE A 194 -13.70 -0.12 -8.31
C ILE A 194 -14.87 -0.27 -9.28
N ASN A 195 -15.79 0.71 -9.34
CA ASN A 195 -16.91 0.67 -10.29
C ASN A 195 -16.44 0.63 -11.75
N ILE A 196 -15.31 1.27 -12.07
CA ILE A 196 -14.68 1.19 -13.39
C ILE A 196 -14.21 -0.24 -13.65
N LEU A 197 -13.51 -0.86 -12.69
CA LEU A 197 -13.06 -2.26 -12.79
C LEU A 197 -14.22 -3.26 -12.97
N ASP A 198 -15.40 -2.95 -12.44
CA ASP A 198 -16.58 -3.83 -12.52
C ASP A 198 -17.40 -3.67 -13.81
N LYS A 199 -17.39 -2.48 -14.42
CA LYS A 199 -18.39 -2.08 -15.44
C LYS A 199 -17.81 -1.67 -16.79
N GLN A 200 -16.51 -1.44 -16.89
CA GLN A 200 -15.87 -1.01 -18.13
C GLN A 200 -15.23 -2.20 -18.83
N ASP A 201 -15.29 -2.19 -20.16
CA ASP A 201 -14.67 -3.20 -21.02
C ASP A 201 -13.41 -2.69 -21.72
N ASP A 202 -13.12 -1.38 -21.63
CA ASP A 202 -11.94 -0.77 -22.25
C ASP A 202 -10.66 -1.13 -21.48
N GLU A 203 -9.78 -1.90 -22.14
CA GLU A 203 -8.52 -2.38 -21.55
C GLU A 203 -7.60 -1.26 -21.05
N ILE A 204 -7.59 -0.10 -21.73
CA ILE A 204 -6.75 1.04 -21.34
C ILE A 204 -7.28 1.63 -20.04
N ILE A 205 -8.60 1.84 -19.96
CA ILE A 205 -9.25 2.38 -18.76
C ILE A 205 -9.06 1.42 -17.58
N LEU A 206 -9.26 0.12 -17.79
CA LEU A 206 -9.07 -0.90 -16.75
C LEU A 206 -7.63 -0.93 -16.23
N LYS A 207 -6.65 -0.94 -17.14
CA LYS A 207 -5.22 -0.91 -16.77
C LYS A 207 -4.88 0.36 -16.00
N ASN A 208 -5.34 1.53 -16.46
CA ASN A 208 -5.07 2.79 -15.80
C ASN A 208 -5.75 2.87 -14.43
N ALA A 209 -6.98 2.38 -14.27
CA ALA A 209 -7.66 2.31 -12.98
C ALA A 209 -6.91 1.41 -11.98
N GLN A 210 -6.43 0.25 -12.44
CA GLN A 210 -5.62 -0.65 -11.62
C GLN A 210 -4.28 -0.01 -11.22
N CYS A 211 -3.58 0.63 -12.16
CA CYS A 211 -2.36 1.39 -11.87
C CYS A 211 -2.64 2.51 -10.87
N PHE A 212 -3.77 3.20 -10.99
CA PHE A 212 -4.14 4.27 -10.05
C PHE A 212 -4.33 3.75 -8.62
N ILE A 213 -5.02 2.62 -8.44
CA ILE A 213 -5.16 1.98 -7.11
C ILE A 213 -3.80 1.56 -6.56
N ASN A 214 -2.95 0.97 -7.41
CA ASN A 214 -1.59 0.59 -7.03
C ASN A 214 -0.73 1.81 -6.63
N GLY A 215 -0.87 2.93 -7.34
CA GLY A 215 -0.23 4.20 -6.97
C GLY A 215 -0.75 4.78 -5.66
N LEU A 216 -2.06 4.68 -5.38
CA LEU A 216 -2.62 5.07 -4.09
C LEU A 216 -2.01 4.28 -2.94
N ALA A 217 -1.77 2.97 -3.11
CA ALA A 217 -1.09 2.14 -2.13
C ALA A 217 0.38 2.56 -1.94
N ALA A 218 1.05 2.99 -3.03
CA ALA A 218 2.44 3.43 -3.03
C ALA A 218 2.67 4.78 -2.30
N LEU A 219 1.63 5.62 -2.16
CA LEU A 219 1.74 6.89 -1.41
C LEU A 219 2.12 6.70 0.06
N ASN A 220 1.84 5.52 0.63
CA ASN A 220 2.17 5.17 2.03
C ASN A 220 1.63 6.18 3.06
N GLN A 221 0.44 6.72 2.82
CA GLN A 221 -0.24 7.63 3.74
C GLN A 221 -1.23 6.85 4.61
N ASN A 222 -1.19 7.05 5.94
CA ASN A 222 -2.01 6.29 6.89
C ASN A 222 -3.52 6.32 6.58
N GLU A 223 -4.04 7.47 6.20
CA GLU A 223 -5.47 7.64 5.87
C GLU A 223 -5.84 6.92 4.57
N VAL A 224 -5.00 7.02 3.54
CA VAL A 224 -5.18 6.31 2.26
C VAL A 224 -5.11 4.80 2.48
N ASN A 225 -4.14 4.33 3.26
CA ASN A 225 -4.00 2.92 3.64
C ASN A 225 -5.26 2.41 4.38
N ASN A 226 -5.83 3.21 5.29
CA ASN A 226 -7.08 2.86 5.97
C ASN A 226 -8.27 2.80 5.01
N ASN A 227 -8.35 3.70 4.03
CA ASN A 227 -9.40 3.66 3.01
C ASN A 227 -9.27 2.43 2.10
N LEU A 228 -8.06 2.11 1.62
CA LEU A 228 -7.78 0.90 0.84
C LEU A 228 -8.10 -0.37 1.64
N LYS A 229 -7.72 -0.40 2.92
CA LYS A 229 -8.05 -1.49 3.83
C LYS A 229 -9.56 -1.73 3.92
N ASN A 230 -10.33 -0.68 4.18
CA ASN A 230 -11.77 -0.83 4.45
C ASN A 230 -12.57 -1.11 3.17
N ILE A 231 -12.23 -0.45 2.06
CA ILE A 231 -13.03 -0.49 0.82
C ILE A 231 -12.62 -1.66 -0.09
N ILE A 232 -11.33 -1.99 -0.18
CA ILE A 232 -10.83 -3.08 -1.03
C ILE A 232 -10.62 -4.33 -0.18
N VAL A 233 -9.64 -4.29 0.73
CA VAL A 233 -9.14 -5.51 1.39
C VAL A 233 -10.18 -6.16 2.27
N LYS A 234 -10.89 -5.40 3.09
CA LYS A 234 -11.92 -5.91 4.00
C LYS A 234 -13.23 -6.21 3.26
N ALA A 235 -13.80 -5.20 2.61
CA ALA A 235 -15.13 -5.29 2.01
C ALA A 235 -15.23 -6.22 0.79
N LYS A 236 -14.11 -6.54 0.12
CA LYS A 236 -14.08 -7.44 -1.04
C LYS A 236 -13.36 -8.77 -0.78
N SER A 237 -12.92 -9.04 0.45
CA SER A 237 -12.17 -10.27 0.82
C SER A 237 -12.90 -11.59 0.57
N ASP A 238 -14.22 -11.56 0.42
CA ASP A 238 -15.08 -12.69 0.13
C ASP A 238 -15.40 -12.87 -1.36
N ASN A 239 -14.96 -11.95 -2.22
CA ASN A 239 -15.24 -11.99 -3.65
C ASN A 239 -13.96 -12.30 -4.45
N HIS A 240 -13.96 -13.48 -5.09
CA HIS A 240 -12.84 -13.97 -5.87
C HIS A 240 -12.39 -13.05 -7.01
N SER A 241 -13.29 -12.23 -7.58
CA SER A 241 -12.96 -11.29 -8.66
C SER A 241 -11.96 -10.21 -8.23
N TYR A 242 -11.85 -9.93 -6.93
CA TYR A 242 -10.92 -8.93 -6.40
C TYR A 242 -9.64 -9.53 -5.80
N ASN A 243 -9.47 -10.85 -5.84
CA ASN A 243 -8.31 -11.52 -5.25
C ASN A 243 -7.00 -10.94 -5.78
N ASP A 244 -6.90 -10.71 -7.08
CA ASP A 244 -5.70 -10.16 -7.70
C ASP A 244 -5.43 -8.73 -7.22
N LEU A 245 -6.44 -7.87 -7.22
CA LEU A 245 -6.33 -6.49 -6.74
C LEU A 245 -5.92 -6.42 -5.26
N ILE A 246 -6.49 -7.30 -4.42
CA ILE A 246 -6.15 -7.41 -3.00
C ILE A 246 -4.68 -7.81 -2.83
N LEU A 247 -4.22 -8.82 -3.57
CA LEU A 247 -2.84 -9.27 -3.50
C LEU A 247 -1.85 -8.19 -3.98
N GLU A 248 -2.18 -7.45 -5.03
CA GLU A 248 -1.35 -6.32 -5.50
C GLU A 248 -1.28 -5.20 -4.47
N THR A 249 -2.43 -4.83 -3.88
CA THR A 249 -2.50 -3.80 -2.83
C THR A 249 -1.63 -4.19 -1.63
N ILE A 250 -1.69 -5.45 -1.19
CA ILE A 250 -0.90 -5.96 -0.06
C ILE A 250 0.57 -6.09 -0.41
N TYR A 251 0.90 -6.49 -1.64
CA TYR A 251 2.28 -6.54 -2.10
C TYR A 251 2.93 -5.15 -2.01
N ILE A 252 2.24 -4.11 -2.49
CA ILE A 252 2.76 -2.73 -2.47
C ILE A 252 2.79 -2.20 -1.04
N GLN A 253 1.76 -2.49 -0.25
CA GLN A 253 1.61 -1.95 1.10
C GLN A 253 1.24 -3.05 2.11
N PRO A 254 2.24 -3.78 2.64
CA PRO A 254 2.00 -4.93 3.51
C PRO A 254 1.39 -4.54 4.87
N ILE A 255 1.57 -3.29 5.32
CA ILE A 255 0.99 -2.84 6.60
C ILE A 255 -0.56 -2.90 6.60
N ILE A 256 -1.20 -2.85 5.42
CA ILE A 256 -2.65 -2.99 5.29
C ILE A 256 -3.10 -4.39 5.77
N PHE A 257 -2.32 -5.43 5.45
CA PHE A 257 -2.60 -6.79 5.91
C PHE A 257 -2.50 -6.90 7.44
N LEU A 258 -1.40 -6.36 8.02
CA LEU A 258 -1.19 -6.40 9.47
C LEU A 258 -2.29 -5.67 10.24
N ASN A 259 -2.74 -4.53 9.73
CA ASN A 259 -3.77 -3.69 10.35
C ASN A 259 -5.21 -4.14 10.07
N SER A 260 -5.39 -5.27 9.37
CA SER A 260 -6.69 -5.89 9.11
C SER A 260 -7.12 -6.81 10.25
N ASP A 261 -8.42 -7.02 10.41
CA ASP A 261 -8.95 -7.96 11.41
C ASP A 261 -8.64 -9.43 11.07
N ASN A 262 -8.70 -10.30 12.08
CA ASN A 262 -8.36 -11.72 11.96
C ASN A 262 -9.16 -12.45 10.87
N ILE A 263 -10.43 -12.08 10.66
CA ILE A 263 -11.28 -12.71 9.64
C ILE A 263 -10.78 -12.35 8.25
N THR A 264 -10.50 -11.07 8.04
CA THR A 264 -9.94 -10.55 6.78
C THR A 264 -8.58 -11.18 6.48
N GLN A 265 -7.69 -11.26 7.48
CA GLN A 265 -6.39 -11.93 7.34
C GLN A 265 -6.54 -13.41 6.98
N ALA A 266 -7.47 -14.14 7.62
CA ALA A 266 -7.71 -15.55 7.32
C ALA A 266 -8.18 -15.76 5.88
N ARG A 267 -9.07 -14.90 5.36
CA ARG A 267 -9.51 -14.93 3.96
C ARG A 267 -8.36 -14.71 2.99
N ILE A 268 -7.52 -13.70 3.25
CA ILE A 268 -6.36 -13.40 2.40
C ILE A 268 -5.35 -14.56 2.44
N LYS A 269 -5.06 -15.14 3.60
CA LYS A 269 -4.21 -16.33 3.72
C LYS A 269 -4.75 -17.49 2.87
N LYS A 270 -6.07 -17.71 2.88
CA LYS A 270 -6.73 -18.71 2.03
C LYS A 270 -6.55 -18.40 0.55
N VAL A 271 -6.71 -17.14 0.12
CA VAL A 271 -6.47 -16.70 -1.27
C VAL A 271 -5.03 -16.95 -1.69
N ILE A 272 -4.04 -16.63 -0.85
CA ILE A 272 -2.62 -16.89 -1.11
C ILE A 272 -2.40 -18.41 -1.29
N ALA A 273 -2.92 -19.23 -0.37
CA ALA A 273 -2.78 -20.68 -0.42
C ALA A 273 -3.44 -21.30 -1.67
N GLU A 274 -4.65 -20.85 -2.04
CA GLU A 274 -5.33 -21.28 -3.26
C GLU A 274 -4.53 -20.90 -4.51
N LYS A 275 -3.96 -19.69 -4.55
CA LYS A 275 -3.14 -19.24 -5.68
C LYS A 275 -1.84 -20.02 -5.81
N ILE A 276 -1.21 -20.40 -4.70
CA ILE A 276 -0.06 -21.33 -4.70
C ILE A 276 -0.47 -22.69 -5.29
N LYS A 277 -1.69 -23.15 -5.01
CA LYS A 277 -2.19 -24.44 -5.52
C LYS A 277 -2.61 -24.38 -6.99
N SER A 278 -3.17 -23.28 -7.49
CA SER A 278 -3.74 -23.21 -8.84
C SER A 278 -2.81 -22.61 -9.89
N SER A 279 -1.87 -21.75 -9.51
CA SER A 279 -1.05 -21.00 -10.46
C SER A 279 0.24 -21.72 -10.87
N ASN A 280 0.70 -21.47 -12.10
CA ASN A 280 2.05 -21.81 -12.50
C ASN A 280 3.03 -20.75 -11.96
N LEU A 281 3.57 -21.01 -10.77
CA LEU A 281 4.40 -20.09 -10.01
C LEU A 281 5.66 -19.63 -10.77
N SER A 282 6.16 -20.42 -11.72
CA SER A 282 7.38 -20.11 -12.48
C SER A 282 7.17 -19.10 -13.62
N LEU A 283 5.96 -18.99 -14.19
CA LEU A 283 5.66 -18.08 -15.31
C LEU A 283 5.31 -16.65 -14.86
N SER A 284 5.07 -16.44 -13.56
CA SER A 284 4.51 -15.19 -13.03
C SER A 284 5.42 -14.48 -12.01
N GLN A 285 6.72 -14.78 -11.98
CA GLN A 285 7.64 -14.29 -10.94
C GLN A 285 7.73 -12.76 -10.84
N GLN A 286 7.51 -12.05 -11.95
CA GLN A 286 7.57 -10.59 -12.01
C GLN A 286 6.22 -9.92 -11.69
N GLN A 287 5.15 -10.70 -11.52
CA GLN A 287 3.83 -10.14 -11.23
C GLN A 287 3.71 -9.81 -9.74
N LEU A 288 3.21 -8.61 -9.44
CA LEU A 288 2.96 -8.14 -8.08
C LEU A 288 2.02 -9.09 -7.32
N ARG A 289 1.00 -9.62 -8.02
CA ARG A 289 0.01 -10.58 -7.52
C ARG A 289 0.53 -12.01 -7.31
N ASN A 290 1.81 -12.28 -7.57
CA ASN A 290 2.40 -13.60 -7.34
C ASN A 290 2.43 -13.88 -5.83
N PRO A 291 1.91 -15.03 -5.36
CA PRO A 291 1.81 -15.30 -3.92
C PRO A 291 3.18 -15.32 -3.22
N ALA A 292 4.27 -15.71 -3.90
CA ALA A 292 5.62 -15.65 -3.33
C ALA A 292 6.09 -14.21 -3.12
N ASN A 293 5.82 -13.31 -4.09
CA ASN A 293 6.12 -11.87 -3.96
C ASN A 293 5.35 -11.24 -2.80
N VAL A 294 4.05 -11.56 -2.70
CA VAL A 294 3.20 -11.08 -1.60
C VAL A 294 3.74 -11.56 -0.26
N LEU A 295 4.12 -12.83 -0.13
CA LEU A 295 4.72 -13.36 1.09
C LEU A 295 6.07 -12.71 1.42
N VAL A 296 6.90 -12.42 0.41
CA VAL A 296 8.15 -11.67 0.61
C VAL A 296 7.86 -10.28 1.19
N SER A 297 6.91 -9.55 0.60
CA SER A 297 6.50 -8.23 1.09
C SER A 297 5.96 -8.29 2.52
N ILE A 298 5.03 -9.21 2.80
CA ILE A 298 4.51 -9.42 4.17
C ILE A 298 5.62 -9.80 5.14
N SER A 299 6.61 -10.60 4.72
CA SER A 299 7.70 -11.00 5.62
C SER A 299 8.50 -9.80 6.15
N THR A 300 8.54 -8.67 5.42
CA THR A 300 9.30 -7.47 5.83
C THR A 300 8.72 -6.78 7.07
N ILE A 301 7.44 -6.97 7.35
CA ILE A 301 6.73 -6.33 8.47
C ILE A 301 6.49 -7.25 9.67
N TYR A 302 6.92 -8.51 9.59
CA TYR A 302 6.82 -9.48 10.68
C TYR A 302 8.20 -9.87 11.22
N SER A 303 8.25 -10.20 12.51
CA SER A 303 9.38 -10.92 13.09
C SER A 303 9.49 -12.32 12.48
N ASP A 304 10.67 -12.93 12.54
CA ASP A 304 10.90 -14.28 12.01
C ASP A 304 9.93 -15.31 12.64
N LYS A 305 9.79 -15.27 13.97
CA LYS A 305 8.88 -16.16 14.70
C LYS A 305 7.42 -15.94 14.31
N ASP A 306 6.95 -14.69 14.35
CA ASP A 306 5.54 -14.39 14.09
C ASP A 306 5.18 -14.70 12.64
N PHE A 307 6.09 -14.45 11.68
CA PHE A 307 5.86 -14.80 10.29
C PHE A 307 5.76 -16.31 10.09
N LYS A 308 6.71 -17.07 10.67
CA LYS A 308 6.68 -18.54 10.61
C LYS A 308 5.39 -19.09 11.19
N ASP A 309 5.01 -18.65 12.38
CA ASP A 309 3.85 -19.18 13.09
C ASP A 309 2.54 -18.79 12.36
N ASN A 310 2.45 -17.58 11.80
CA ASN A 310 1.25 -17.12 11.09
C ASN A 310 1.05 -17.74 9.70
N PHE A 311 2.12 -18.15 9.02
CA PHE A 311 2.09 -18.63 7.64
C PHE A 311 2.61 -20.05 7.46
N SER A 312 2.81 -20.81 8.55
CA SER A 312 3.43 -22.14 8.55
C SER A 312 2.94 -23.07 7.44
N GLU A 313 1.62 -23.32 7.35
CA GLU A 313 1.04 -24.20 6.34
C GLU A 313 1.19 -23.64 4.91
N THR A 314 1.08 -22.32 4.75
CA THR A 314 1.20 -21.66 3.45
C THR A 314 2.65 -21.72 2.95
N LEU A 315 3.62 -21.58 3.84
CA LEU A 315 5.05 -21.70 3.55
C LEU A 315 5.40 -23.14 3.15
N GLU A 316 4.90 -24.16 3.86
CA GLU A 316 5.12 -25.56 3.49
C GLU A 316 4.61 -25.87 2.08
N GLU A 317 3.39 -25.42 1.75
CA GLU A 317 2.84 -25.63 0.41
C GLU A 317 3.67 -24.91 -0.66
N LEU A 318 4.09 -23.68 -0.40
CA LEU A 318 4.96 -22.92 -1.32
C LEU A 318 6.28 -23.63 -1.57
N PHE A 319 6.97 -24.04 -0.49
CA PHE A 319 8.26 -24.69 -0.55
C PHE A 319 8.18 -26.04 -1.24
N ARG A 320 7.11 -26.82 -1.02
CA ARG A 320 6.89 -28.10 -1.71
C ARG A 320 6.64 -27.92 -3.21
N ARG A 321 5.83 -26.93 -3.59
CA ARG A 321 5.44 -26.70 -4.99
C ARG A 321 6.56 -26.09 -5.82
N ALA A 322 7.31 -25.16 -5.25
CA ALA A 322 8.33 -24.39 -5.95
C ALA A 322 9.65 -24.28 -5.15
N PRO A 323 10.30 -25.40 -4.80
CA PRO A 323 11.47 -25.41 -3.92
C PRO A 323 12.68 -24.68 -4.52
N ASN A 324 12.77 -24.60 -5.86
CA ASN A 324 13.86 -23.96 -6.60
C ASN A 324 13.56 -22.51 -7.02
N PHE A 325 12.55 -21.88 -6.42
CA PHE A 325 12.13 -20.54 -6.81
C PHE A 325 13.08 -19.50 -6.19
N LYS A 326 13.85 -18.80 -7.03
CA LYS A 326 14.85 -17.79 -6.63
C LYS A 326 14.35 -16.75 -5.62
N LEU A 327 13.08 -16.33 -5.74
CA LEU A 327 12.47 -15.37 -4.82
C LEU A 327 12.39 -15.85 -3.36
N LEU A 328 12.42 -17.17 -3.11
CA LEU A 328 12.45 -17.72 -1.75
C LEU A 328 13.69 -17.26 -0.99
N SER A 329 14.80 -17.00 -1.67
CA SER A 329 16.01 -16.46 -1.03
C SER A 329 15.75 -15.13 -0.32
N ASN A 330 14.78 -14.33 -0.78
CA ASN A 330 14.39 -13.07 -0.14
C ASN A 330 13.55 -13.31 1.14
N LEU A 331 12.82 -14.43 1.24
CA LEU A 331 12.07 -14.79 2.45
C LEU A 331 12.99 -15.16 3.61
N PHE A 332 14.19 -15.66 3.33
CA PHE A 332 15.14 -16.11 4.35
C PHE A 332 16.01 -15.00 4.92
N LYS A 333 16.00 -13.83 4.28
CA LYS A 333 16.76 -12.67 4.74
C LYS A 333 16.28 -12.27 6.15
N ASP A 334 17.20 -12.31 7.11
CA ASP A 334 16.96 -12.02 8.52
C ASP A 334 15.88 -12.93 9.17
N LYS A 335 15.69 -14.14 8.61
CA LYS A 335 14.65 -15.10 9.02
C LYS A 335 15.15 -16.56 9.12
N PRO A 336 16.04 -16.87 10.08
CA PRO A 336 16.60 -18.21 10.25
C PRO A 336 15.57 -19.30 10.56
N LEU A 337 14.47 -19.02 11.27
CA LEU A 337 13.44 -20.00 11.59
C LEU A 337 12.62 -20.40 10.36
N VAL A 338 12.31 -19.43 9.48
CA VAL A 338 11.67 -19.71 8.19
C VAL A 338 12.61 -20.50 7.28
N PHE A 339 13.90 -20.13 7.25
CA PHE A 339 14.91 -20.89 6.51
C PHE A 339 15.05 -22.33 7.03
N GLY A 340 15.08 -22.52 8.35
CA GLY A 340 15.13 -23.85 8.97
C GLY A 340 13.98 -24.74 8.52
N LYS A 341 12.75 -24.19 8.49
CA LYS A 341 11.56 -24.90 8.01
C LYS A 341 11.66 -25.29 6.52
N TYR A 342 12.19 -24.39 5.69
CA TYR A 342 12.47 -24.70 4.28
C TYR A 342 13.49 -25.83 4.17
N LEU A 343 14.59 -25.75 4.91
CA LEU A 343 15.68 -26.72 4.86
C LEU A 343 15.21 -28.12 5.33
N GLU A 344 14.39 -28.21 6.38
CA GLU A 344 13.77 -29.46 6.82
C GLU A 344 12.91 -30.10 5.72
N LEU A 345 12.14 -29.30 5.00
CA LEU A 345 11.34 -29.77 3.86
C LEU A 345 12.23 -30.25 2.70
N ILE A 346 13.32 -29.53 2.38
CA ILE A 346 14.28 -29.96 1.36
C ILE A 346 14.96 -31.28 1.75
N LYS A 347 15.42 -31.41 3.01
CA LYS A 347 16.07 -32.64 3.51
C LYS A 347 15.11 -33.83 3.45
N SER A 348 13.88 -33.67 3.94
CA SER A 348 12.86 -34.72 3.90
C SER A 348 12.44 -35.10 2.48
N GLY A 349 12.40 -34.14 1.55
CA GLY A 349 12.14 -34.40 0.13
C GLY A 349 13.27 -35.15 -0.55
N LEU A 350 14.51 -34.68 -0.40
CA LEU A 350 15.70 -35.30 -1.00
C LEU A 350 16.03 -36.67 -0.41
N GLY A 351 15.78 -36.88 0.89
CA GLY A 351 15.99 -38.14 1.59
C GLY A 351 14.74 -39.02 1.72
N SER A 352 13.70 -38.75 0.93
CA SER A 352 12.45 -39.51 1.00
C SER A 352 12.65 -40.97 0.55
N ASN A 353 12.00 -41.90 1.25
CA ASN A 353 11.90 -43.29 0.81
C ASN A 353 10.90 -43.48 -0.34
N SER A 354 10.13 -42.44 -0.69
CA SER A 354 9.26 -42.45 -1.86
C SER A 354 10.07 -42.06 -3.10
N PHE A 355 10.17 -43.01 -4.03
CA PHE A 355 10.89 -42.85 -5.28
C PHE A 355 10.47 -41.59 -6.05
N ASP A 356 9.16 -41.34 -6.21
CA ASP A 356 8.67 -40.19 -6.97
C ASP A 356 9.01 -38.86 -6.30
N ILE A 357 8.91 -38.79 -4.97
CA ILE A 357 9.22 -37.59 -4.20
C ILE A 357 10.72 -37.29 -4.30
N ALA A 358 11.57 -38.27 -3.99
CA ALA A 358 13.02 -38.10 -4.03
C ALA A 358 13.51 -37.68 -5.42
N ASN A 359 13.05 -38.34 -6.48
CA ASN A 359 13.41 -37.99 -7.85
C ASN A 359 12.94 -36.60 -8.25
N GLY A 360 11.71 -36.20 -7.85
CA GLY A 360 11.17 -34.88 -8.16
C GLY A 360 11.94 -33.73 -7.51
N PHE A 361 12.48 -33.92 -6.30
CA PHE A 361 13.38 -32.95 -5.66
C PHE A 361 14.78 -32.98 -6.28
N CYS A 362 15.33 -34.18 -6.52
CA CYS A 362 16.66 -34.35 -7.13
C CYS A 362 16.74 -33.75 -8.53
N GLU A 363 15.67 -33.81 -9.32
CA GLU A 363 15.61 -33.17 -10.64
C GLU A 363 15.81 -31.65 -10.58
N LYS A 364 15.35 -31.01 -9.49
CA LYS A 364 15.43 -29.56 -9.29
C LYS A 364 16.64 -29.13 -8.45
N VAL A 365 17.48 -30.07 -8.01
CA VAL A 365 18.48 -29.88 -6.95
C VAL A 365 19.43 -28.71 -7.19
N LYS A 366 19.85 -28.47 -8.43
CA LYS A 366 20.71 -27.35 -8.80
C LYS A 366 20.04 -25.99 -8.54
N GLY A 367 18.77 -25.87 -8.92
CA GLY A 367 17.99 -24.65 -8.65
C GLY A 367 17.65 -24.49 -7.16
N ILE A 368 17.54 -25.60 -6.42
CA ILE A 368 17.36 -25.58 -4.96
C ILE A 368 18.66 -25.10 -4.28
N GLU A 369 19.83 -25.54 -4.74
CA GLU A 369 21.14 -25.05 -4.26
C GLU A 369 21.24 -23.52 -4.42
N GLU A 370 20.89 -22.99 -5.59
CA GLU A 370 20.88 -21.53 -5.82
C GLU A 370 20.03 -20.74 -4.80
N VAL A 371 19.01 -21.37 -4.21
CA VAL A 371 18.10 -20.75 -3.23
C VAL A 371 18.68 -20.76 -1.81
N TYR A 372 19.22 -21.88 -1.33
CA TYR A 372 19.70 -21.99 0.05
C TYR A 372 21.17 -21.64 0.25
N LEU A 373 22.00 -21.61 -0.79
CA LEU A 373 23.46 -21.61 -0.67
C LEU A 373 24.01 -20.47 0.20
N LYS A 374 23.35 -19.30 0.15
CA LYS A 374 23.73 -18.11 0.93
C LYS A 374 23.47 -18.27 2.44
N TYR A 375 22.54 -19.14 2.82
CA TYR A 375 22.02 -19.26 4.19
C TYR A 375 22.44 -20.55 4.89
N ILE A 376 22.82 -21.58 4.13
CA ILE A 376 23.22 -22.88 4.66
C ILE A 376 24.61 -22.85 5.29
N ASP A 377 24.80 -23.55 6.40
CA ASP A 377 26.11 -23.81 7.01
C ASP A 377 26.75 -25.12 6.51
N ASP A 378 27.98 -25.41 6.96
CA ASP A 378 28.76 -26.57 6.52
C ASP A 378 28.13 -27.90 6.97
N LYS A 379 27.57 -27.94 8.20
CA LYS A 379 26.90 -29.13 8.75
C LYS A 379 25.60 -29.42 8.00
N GLN A 380 24.78 -28.41 7.78
CA GLN A 380 23.54 -28.51 7.03
C GLN A 380 23.79 -28.93 5.58
N SER A 381 24.89 -28.46 4.98
CA SER A 381 25.32 -28.90 3.64
C SER A 381 25.62 -30.40 3.63
N PHE A 382 26.31 -30.90 4.66
CA PHE A 382 26.57 -32.32 4.85
C PHE A 382 25.28 -33.14 5.06
N GLU A 383 24.32 -32.63 5.82
CA GLU A 383 23.01 -33.27 5.98
C GLU A 383 22.24 -33.40 4.65
N ILE A 384 22.35 -32.42 3.75
CA ILE A 384 21.76 -32.52 2.39
C ILE A 384 22.42 -33.64 1.57
N ILE A 385 23.76 -33.70 1.57
CA ILE A 385 24.52 -34.75 0.87
C ILE A 385 24.13 -36.13 1.42
N THR A 386 23.98 -36.24 2.74
CA THR A 386 23.54 -37.47 3.41
C THR A 386 22.12 -37.85 3.01
N ALA A 387 21.19 -36.88 2.94
CA ALA A 387 19.81 -37.12 2.52
C ALA A 387 19.72 -37.66 1.07
N ILE A 388 20.45 -37.04 0.13
CA ILE A 388 20.52 -37.54 -1.26
C ILE A 388 21.15 -38.93 -1.29
N SER A 389 22.16 -39.18 -0.45
CA SER A 389 22.81 -40.48 -0.39
C SER A 389 21.88 -41.59 0.12
N ASN A 390 21.02 -41.27 1.09
CA ASN A 390 20.00 -42.17 1.57
C ASN A 390 18.96 -42.50 0.48
N SER A 391 18.45 -41.52 -0.26
CA SER A 391 17.47 -41.84 -1.31
C SER A 391 18.09 -42.60 -2.49
N ALA A 392 19.40 -42.44 -2.75
CA ALA A 392 20.12 -43.27 -3.70
C ALA A 392 20.17 -44.75 -3.28
N THR A 393 20.32 -45.08 -1.99
CA THR A 393 20.29 -46.49 -1.55
C THR A 393 18.92 -47.13 -1.63
N VAL A 394 17.86 -46.31 -1.59
CA VAL A 394 16.46 -46.73 -1.78
C VAL A 394 16.10 -46.88 -3.27
N GLY A 395 17.01 -46.55 -4.20
CA GLY A 395 16.84 -46.77 -5.64
C GLY A 395 16.29 -45.56 -6.41
N ALA A 396 16.34 -44.35 -5.86
CA ALA A 396 15.96 -43.14 -6.59
C ALA A 396 17.02 -42.82 -7.66
N PHE A 397 16.73 -43.14 -8.93
CA PHE A 397 17.70 -43.02 -10.05
C PHE A 397 18.31 -41.62 -10.22
N LYS A 398 17.59 -40.53 -9.93
CA LYS A 398 18.17 -39.18 -9.98
C LYS A 398 19.19 -38.97 -8.85
N ALA A 399 18.89 -39.47 -7.65
CA ALA A 399 19.81 -39.41 -6.52
C ALA A 399 21.07 -40.27 -6.79
N GLU A 400 20.89 -41.47 -7.35
CA GLU A 400 22.01 -42.32 -7.80
C GLU A 400 22.86 -41.61 -8.85
N SER A 401 22.25 -40.94 -9.82
CA SER A 401 22.97 -40.17 -10.84
C SER A 401 23.76 -39.00 -10.25
N ILE A 402 23.19 -38.29 -9.26
CA ILE A 402 23.89 -37.22 -8.54
C ILE A 402 25.08 -37.79 -7.75
N MET A 403 24.89 -38.91 -7.05
CA MET A 403 25.97 -39.59 -6.32
C MET A 403 27.06 -40.12 -7.25
N GLY A 404 26.68 -40.74 -8.38
CA GLY A 404 27.61 -41.29 -9.37
C GLY A 404 28.38 -40.22 -10.14
N THR A 405 27.89 -38.97 -10.14
CA THR A 405 28.64 -37.80 -10.62
C THR A 405 29.33 -37.06 -9.48
N GLU A 406 29.47 -37.69 -8.33
CA GLU A 406 30.13 -37.15 -7.12
C GLU A 406 29.60 -35.77 -6.72
N PHE A 407 28.30 -35.54 -6.84
CA PHE A 407 27.63 -34.28 -6.51
C PHE A 407 28.07 -33.08 -7.36
N ASN A 408 28.62 -33.28 -8.57
CA ASN A 408 29.04 -32.21 -9.47
C ASN A 408 27.90 -31.20 -9.79
N SER A 409 26.64 -31.64 -9.77
CA SER A 409 25.48 -30.77 -9.97
C SER A 409 25.23 -29.77 -8.84
N ILE A 410 25.80 -30.02 -7.65
CA ILE A 410 25.71 -29.18 -6.44
C ILE A 410 27.09 -29.04 -5.77
N SER A 411 28.09 -28.68 -6.57
CA SER A 411 29.48 -28.60 -6.15
C SER A 411 29.72 -27.64 -4.97
N ALA A 412 28.91 -26.57 -4.84
CA ALA A 412 29.07 -25.62 -3.75
C ALA A 412 28.62 -26.23 -2.41
N THR A 413 27.51 -26.96 -2.42
CA THR A 413 27.05 -27.75 -1.26
C THR A 413 28.04 -28.86 -0.93
N LYS A 414 28.59 -29.57 -1.93
CA LYS A 414 29.66 -30.57 -1.72
C LYS A 414 30.86 -29.96 -1.00
N ASN A 415 31.37 -28.83 -1.48
CA ASN A 415 32.55 -28.17 -0.90
C ASN A 415 32.32 -27.75 0.55
N LYS A 416 31.12 -27.24 0.89
CA LYS A 416 30.75 -26.93 2.29
C LYS A 416 30.65 -28.19 3.15
N ALA A 417 30.05 -29.26 2.63
CA ALA A 417 29.97 -30.53 3.32
C ALA A 417 31.35 -31.13 3.63
N MET A 418 32.30 -31.05 2.68
CA MET A 418 33.66 -31.53 2.88
C MET A 418 34.39 -30.78 4.01
N LYS A 419 34.21 -29.46 4.13
CA LYS A 419 34.76 -28.68 5.26
C LYS A 419 34.24 -29.16 6.61
N TYR A 420 32.97 -29.55 6.68
CA TYR A 420 32.41 -30.15 7.90
C TYR A 420 33.06 -31.50 8.20
N ILE A 421 33.21 -32.37 7.20
CA ILE A 421 33.83 -33.70 7.35
C ILE A 421 35.29 -33.57 7.79
N GLU A 422 36.06 -32.64 7.23
CA GLU A 422 37.46 -32.40 7.61
C GLU A 422 37.62 -32.03 9.09
N THR A 423 36.63 -31.35 9.67
CA THR A 423 36.68 -30.87 11.06
C THR A 423 35.98 -31.80 12.04
N HIS A 424 35.08 -32.68 11.57
CA HIS A 424 34.21 -33.54 12.39
C HIS A 424 34.07 -34.95 11.79
N LEU A 425 35.19 -35.58 11.40
CA LEU A 425 35.18 -36.84 10.63
C LEU A 425 34.42 -37.97 11.32
N ASP A 426 34.69 -38.21 12.60
CA ASP A 426 34.07 -39.32 13.35
C ASP A 426 32.55 -39.11 13.48
N ASP A 427 32.12 -37.90 13.85
CA ASP A 427 30.70 -37.54 13.96
C ASP A 427 29.98 -37.63 12.60
N ALA A 428 30.65 -37.18 11.53
CA ALA A 428 30.12 -37.25 10.17
C ALA A 428 29.98 -38.71 9.71
N GLN A 429 30.97 -39.56 10.00
CA GLN A 429 30.95 -40.98 9.69
C GLN A 429 29.82 -41.70 10.44
N GLU A 430 29.68 -41.46 11.75
CA GLU A 430 28.62 -42.05 12.56
C GLU A 430 27.23 -41.61 12.06
N TYR A 431 27.05 -40.30 11.82
CA TYR A 431 25.79 -39.77 11.30
C TYR A 431 25.44 -40.36 9.93
N PHE A 432 26.38 -40.35 8.98
CA PHE A 432 26.16 -40.89 7.64
C PHE A 432 25.78 -42.37 7.68
N LYS A 433 26.50 -43.16 8.48
CA LYS A 433 26.21 -44.60 8.65
C LYS A 433 24.84 -44.83 9.27
N SER A 434 24.43 -44.01 10.23
CA SER A 434 23.11 -44.11 10.85
C SER A 434 21.96 -43.85 9.86
N GLN A 435 22.17 -42.96 8.88
CA GLN A 435 21.15 -42.56 7.91
C GLN A 435 21.16 -43.44 6.65
N VAL A 436 22.33 -43.79 6.13
CA VAL A 436 22.52 -44.43 4.81
C VAL A 436 22.81 -45.93 4.94
N GLY A 437 23.23 -46.40 6.12
CA GLY A 437 23.63 -47.80 6.36
C GLY A 437 24.97 -48.21 5.74
N LYS A 438 25.74 -47.24 5.22
CA LYS A 438 27.05 -47.43 4.58
C LYS A 438 28.06 -46.44 5.17
N ASP A 439 29.34 -46.74 5.00
CA ASP A 439 30.40 -45.81 5.38
C ASP A 439 30.49 -44.63 4.40
N LEU A 440 31.12 -43.52 4.81
CA LEU A 440 31.31 -42.36 3.94
C LEU A 440 32.02 -42.77 2.64
N PRO A 441 31.53 -42.33 1.48
CA PRO A 441 32.21 -42.53 0.20
C PRO A 441 33.60 -41.88 0.19
N ASP A 442 34.56 -42.53 -0.48
CA ASP A 442 35.96 -42.08 -0.53
C ASP A 442 36.13 -40.68 -1.12
N PHE A 443 35.31 -40.31 -2.11
CA PHE A 443 35.33 -38.96 -2.72
C PHE A 443 34.80 -37.84 -1.79
N LEU A 444 34.26 -38.18 -0.61
CA LEU A 444 33.89 -37.23 0.44
C LEU A 444 34.86 -37.24 1.63
N LYS A 445 35.80 -38.20 1.68
CA LYS A 445 36.80 -38.26 2.74
C LYS A 445 37.93 -37.27 2.46
N PRO A 446 38.51 -36.65 3.51
CA PRO A 446 39.73 -35.85 3.35
C PRO A 446 40.87 -36.72 2.80
N GLU A 447 41.76 -36.16 1.98
CA GLU A 447 42.92 -36.88 1.40
C GLU A 447 43.81 -37.55 2.48
N GLN A 448 43.76 -37.07 3.73
CA GLN A 448 44.49 -37.64 4.87
C GLN A 448 43.87 -38.91 5.47
N ALA A 449 42.62 -39.25 5.14
CA ALA A 449 41.89 -40.40 5.67
C ALA A 449 41.87 -41.62 4.72
N LEU A 450 42.54 -41.53 3.57
CA LEU A 450 42.60 -42.57 2.53
C LEU A 450 43.84 -43.47 2.61
N ASN A 451 44.65 -43.34 3.68
CA ASN A 451 45.86 -44.13 3.92
C ASN A 451 45.71 -45.07 5.11
#